data_AF-A0A2J8GHL0-F1
#
_entry.id   AF-A0A2J8GHL0-F1
#
_cell.length_a   1.000
_cell.length_b   1.000
_cell.length_c   1.000
_cell.angle_alpha   90.00
_cell.angle_beta   90.00
_cell.angle_gamma   90.00
#
_symmetry.space_group_name_H-M   'P 1'
#
loop_
_entity.id
_entity.type
_entity.pdbx_description
1 polymer ?
#
loop_
_entity_poly.entity_id
_entity_poly.type
_entity_poly.pdbx_seq_one_letter_code
_entity_poly.pdbx_strand_id
1 'polypeptide(L)'
;MRSAYLHLATVIMEPAGDDMPAPDIAALGAAVTLELCGSWDHPPPCPLAPHHTQPDRDGDTVTLRIIFATEPGNEALVRTRIDSALREGNLTGPDGRTSRWAFLGGGPGELDPSEAEHARRLTDG
;
A
#
# COMPACT_ATOMS: atom_id res chain seq x y z
N MET A 1 19.08 8.94 8.22
CA MET A 1 19.28 7.62 7.58
C MET A 1 17.95 6.89 7.62
N ARG A 2 17.52 6.30 6.50
CA ARG A 2 16.26 5.55 6.43
C ARG A 2 16.40 4.19 7.08
N SER A 3 15.33 3.70 7.69
CA SER A 3 15.16 2.32 8.16
C SER A 3 13.96 1.71 7.47
N ALA A 4 14.00 0.40 7.23
CA ALA A 4 12.88 -0.33 6.64
C ALA A 4 11.90 -0.80 7.71
N TYR A 5 10.62 -0.73 7.38
CA TYR A 5 9.51 -1.14 8.23
C TYR A 5 8.49 -1.91 7.41
N LEU A 6 7.74 -2.80 8.06
CA LEU A 6 6.57 -3.44 7.48
C LEU A 6 5.30 -2.87 8.10
N HIS A 7 4.31 -2.55 7.26
CA HIS A 7 2.93 -2.31 7.65
C HIS A 7 2.05 -3.41 7.04
N LEU A 8 1.26 -4.05 7.89
CA LEU A 8 0.24 -5.01 7.49
C LEU A 8 -1.10 -4.31 7.48
N ALA A 9 -1.90 -4.55 6.44
CA ALA A 9 -3.25 -4.03 6.36
C ALA A 9 -4.20 -5.09 5.78
N THR A 10 -5.46 -5.04 6.16
CA THR A 10 -6.50 -5.92 5.63
C THR A 10 -7.66 -5.09 5.11
N VAL A 11 -8.13 -5.45 3.91
CA VAL A 11 -9.34 -4.90 3.31
C VAL A 11 -10.27 -6.02 2.88
N ILE A 12 -11.54 -5.70 2.70
CA ILE A 12 -12.49 -6.52 1.95
C ILE A 12 -12.85 -5.79 0.66
N MET A 13 -12.62 -6.42 -0.48
CA MET A 13 -12.97 -5.90 -1.81
C MET A 13 -14.48 -5.94 -1.98
N GLU A 14 -15.05 -4.95 -2.66
CA GLU A 14 -16.46 -5.07 -3.09
C GLU A 14 -16.61 -6.29 -4.01
N PRO A 15 -17.67 -7.10 -3.84
CA PRO A 15 -17.89 -8.25 -4.68
C PRO A 15 -18.16 -7.83 -6.13
N ALA A 16 -17.72 -8.66 -7.08
CA ALA A 16 -18.17 -8.52 -8.46
C ALA A 16 -19.69 -8.73 -8.54
N GLY A 17 -20.36 -7.97 -9.39
CA GLY A 17 -21.79 -8.15 -9.70
C GLY A 17 -21.97 -8.55 -11.14
N ASP A 18 -23.17 -9.02 -11.50
CA ASP A 18 -23.49 -9.44 -12.87
C ASP A 18 -23.22 -8.34 -13.92
N ASP A 19 -23.40 -7.07 -13.52
CA ASP A 19 -23.17 -5.88 -14.36
C ASP A 19 -21.92 -5.07 -13.97
N MET A 20 -21.15 -5.50 -12.95
CA MET A 20 -20.01 -4.77 -12.42
C MET A 20 -18.74 -5.64 -12.44
N PRO A 21 -17.71 -5.25 -13.20
CA PRO A 21 -16.48 -6.03 -13.27
C PRO A 21 -15.78 -6.05 -11.91
N ALA A 22 -15.12 -7.17 -11.60
CA ALA A 22 -14.38 -7.33 -10.34
C ALA A 22 -13.41 -6.15 -10.11
N PRO A 23 -13.31 -5.63 -8.88
CA PRO A 23 -12.38 -4.54 -8.57
C PRO A 23 -10.94 -5.02 -8.72
N ASP A 24 -10.09 -4.11 -9.19
CA ASP A 24 -8.67 -4.38 -9.41
C ASP A 24 -7.92 -4.34 -8.08
N ILE A 25 -7.25 -5.44 -7.75
CA ILE A 25 -6.42 -5.54 -6.54
C ILE A 25 -5.23 -4.58 -6.58
N ALA A 26 -4.74 -4.21 -7.77
CA ALA A 26 -3.65 -3.25 -7.93
C ALA A 26 -4.06 -1.85 -7.46
N ALA A 27 -5.36 -1.55 -7.39
CA ALA A 27 -5.88 -0.28 -6.89
C ALA A 27 -5.47 0.00 -5.42
N LEU A 28 -5.24 -1.05 -4.62
CA LEU A 28 -4.81 -0.91 -3.22
C LEU A 28 -3.38 -0.36 -3.12
N GLY A 29 -2.45 -0.95 -3.88
CA GLY A 29 -1.06 -0.47 -3.94
C GLY A 29 -0.98 0.92 -4.56
N ALA A 30 -1.78 1.15 -5.59
CA ALA A 30 -1.94 2.43 -6.26
C ALA A 30 -2.42 3.56 -5.32
N ALA A 31 -3.38 3.29 -4.43
CA ALA A 31 -3.84 4.25 -3.43
C ALA A 31 -2.70 4.61 -2.45
N VAL A 32 -1.95 3.61 -1.99
CA VAL A 32 -0.77 3.83 -1.14
C VAL A 32 0.29 4.66 -1.85
N THR A 33 0.55 4.38 -3.14
CA THR A 33 1.50 5.16 -3.96
C THR A 33 1.09 6.63 -4.02
N LEU A 34 -0.17 6.93 -4.36
CA LEU A 34 -0.64 8.32 -4.46
C LEU A 34 -0.51 9.07 -3.15
N GLU A 35 -0.81 8.43 -2.02
CA GLU A 35 -0.76 9.06 -0.70
C GLU A 35 0.68 9.32 -0.22
N LEU A 36 1.61 8.39 -0.48
CA LEU A 36 2.99 8.51 -0.03
C LEU A 36 3.85 9.32 -0.99
N CYS A 37 3.63 9.20 -2.30
CA CYS A 37 4.41 9.86 -3.33
C CYS A 37 3.79 11.17 -3.83
N GLY A 38 2.49 11.38 -3.64
CA GLY A 38 1.74 12.52 -4.19
C GLY A 38 1.38 12.38 -5.67
N SER A 39 1.97 11.42 -6.38
CA SER A 39 1.76 11.14 -7.80
C SER A 39 2.07 9.68 -8.14
N TRP A 40 1.67 9.26 -9.33
CA TRP A 40 1.99 7.94 -9.89
C TRP A 40 3.47 7.74 -10.19
N ASP A 41 4.15 8.83 -10.55
CA ASP A 41 5.56 8.84 -10.88
C ASP A 41 6.20 10.12 -10.33
N HIS A 42 7.43 10.00 -9.86
CA HIS A 42 8.24 11.11 -9.38
C HIS A 42 9.73 10.80 -9.62
N PRO A 43 10.58 11.80 -9.86
CA PRO A 43 12.02 11.57 -9.90
C PRO A 43 12.54 11.10 -8.54
N PRO A 44 13.56 10.23 -8.47
CA PRO A 44 14.23 9.90 -7.21
C PRO A 44 14.89 11.13 -6.55
N PRO A 45 15.00 11.16 -5.21
CA PRO A 45 14.49 10.17 -4.26
C PRO A 45 12.98 10.33 -3.98
N CYS A 46 12.35 9.28 -3.44
CA CYS A 46 10.94 9.35 -3.04
C CYS A 46 10.68 10.46 -2.01
N PRO A 47 9.60 11.27 -2.16
CA PRO A 47 9.34 12.43 -1.30
C PRO A 47 9.20 12.08 0.18
N LEU A 48 8.50 10.99 0.50
CA LEU A 48 8.22 10.60 1.88
C LEU A 48 8.84 9.25 2.26
N ALA A 49 8.52 8.20 1.50
CA ALA A 49 8.98 6.85 1.80
C ALA A 49 8.97 5.97 0.54
N PRO A 50 10.15 5.57 0.01
CA PRO A 50 10.21 4.46 -0.94
C PRO A 50 9.47 3.26 -0.35
N HIS A 51 8.61 2.64 -1.14
CA HIS A 51 7.75 1.57 -0.65
C HIS A 51 7.45 0.51 -1.71
N HIS A 52 7.01 -0.64 -1.25
CA HIS A 52 6.53 -1.75 -2.05
C HIS A 52 5.29 -2.34 -1.38
N THR A 53 4.22 -2.49 -2.15
CA THR A 53 2.96 -3.07 -1.68
C THR A 53 2.74 -4.41 -2.37
N GLN A 54 2.64 -5.47 -1.58
CA GLN A 54 2.31 -6.81 -2.04
C GLN A 54 0.93 -7.21 -1.51
N PRO A 55 -0.11 -7.21 -2.34
CA PRO A 55 -1.41 -7.76 -1.97
C PRO A 55 -1.44 -9.29 -2.10
N ASP A 56 -2.11 -9.94 -1.15
CA ASP A 56 -2.41 -11.36 -1.15
C ASP A 56 -3.92 -11.56 -0.94
N ARG A 57 -4.58 -12.25 -1.87
CA ARG A 57 -6.05 -12.33 -1.94
C ARG A 57 -6.55 -13.72 -1.56
N ASP A 58 -7.49 -13.74 -0.62
CA ASP A 58 -8.27 -14.93 -0.23
C ASP A 58 -9.77 -14.59 -0.31
N GLY A 59 -10.43 -15.08 -1.36
CA GLY A 59 -11.80 -14.69 -1.70
C GLY A 59 -11.91 -13.18 -1.93
N ASP A 60 -12.74 -12.49 -1.14
CA ASP A 60 -12.88 -11.04 -1.16
C ASP A 60 -11.98 -10.32 -0.15
N THR A 61 -11.31 -11.06 0.73
CA THR A 61 -10.38 -10.47 1.70
C THR A 61 -9.00 -10.34 1.06
N VAL A 62 -8.36 -9.18 1.24
CA VAL A 62 -6.99 -8.95 0.78
C VAL A 62 -6.14 -8.52 1.95
N THR A 63 -5.04 -9.24 2.17
CA THR A 63 -3.99 -8.84 3.11
C THR A 63 -2.88 -8.14 2.32
N LEU A 64 -2.48 -6.98 2.79
CA LEU A 64 -1.43 -6.15 2.21
C LEU A 64 -0.18 -6.25 3.08
N ARG A 65 0.94 -6.60 2.46
CA ARG A 65 2.28 -6.42 3.04
C ARG A 65 2.92 -5.19 2.40
N ILE A 66 3.12 -4.14 3.18
CA ILE A 66 3.64 -2.86 2.70
C ILE A 66 4.99 -2.62 3.36
N ILE A 67 6.05 -2.85 2.61
CA ILE A 67 7.42 -2.56 3.05
C ILE A 67 7.72 -1.12 2.66
N PHE A 68 8.19 -0.31 3.59
CA PHE A 68 8.58 1.07 3.30
C PHE A 68 9.86 1.45 4.04
N ALA A 69 10.61 2.39 3.47
CA ALA A 69 11.80 2.96 4.09
C ALA A 69 11.60 4.44 4.40
N THR A 70 11.85 4.84 5.63
CA THR A 70 11.76 6.25 6.03
C THR A 70 12.68 6.56 7.22
N GLU A 71 12.87 7.83 7.54
CA GLU A 71 13.57 8.19 8.77
C GLU A 71 12.75 7.76 10.00
N PRO A 72 13.36 7.25 11.08
CA PRO A 72 12.62 6.75 12.24
C PRO A 72 11.59 7.73 12.82
N GLY A 73 11.88 9.04 12.80
CA GLY A 73 10.94 10.08 13.24
C GLY A 73 9.65 10.18 12.40
N ASN A 74 9.65 9.66 11.17
CA ASN A 74 8.52 9.68 10.25
C ASN A 74 7.73 8.37 10.22
N GLU A 75 8.17 7.31 10.91
CA GLU A 75 7.53 5.99 10.83
C GLU A 75 6.02 6.06 11.12
N ALA A 76 5.64 6.69 12.24
CA ALA A 76 4.24 6.82 12.64
C ALA A 76 3.40 7.61 11.62
N LEU A 77 4.00 8.64 11.01
CA LEU A 77 3.35 9.42 9.96
C LEU A 77 3.08 8.56 8.72
N VAL A 78 4.08 7.80 8.24
CA VAL A 78 3.93 6.95 7.06
C VAL A 78 2.85 5.89 7.28
N ARG A 79 2.82 5.25 8.45
CA ARG A 79 1.77 4.28 8.82
C ARG A 79 0.38 4.92 8.82
N THR A 80 0.25 6.11 9.39
CA THR A 80 -1.03 6.85 9.42
C THR A 80 -1.53 7.17 8.01
N ARG A 81 -0.61 7.52 7.11
CA ARG A 81 -0.92 7.81 5.70
C ARG A 81 -1.35 6.56 4.95
N ILE A 82 -0.63 5.44 5.09
CA ILE A 82 -1.04 4.14 4.52
C ILE A 82 -2.47 3.78 4.93
N ASP A 83 -2.75 3.85 6.22
CA ASP A 83 -4.08 3.63 6.78
C ASP A 83 -5.12 4.59 6.18
N SER A 84 -4.79 5.88 6.03
CA SER A 84 -5.66 6.90 5.45
C SER A 84 -6.04 6.56 4.02
N ALA A 85 -5.05 6.24 3.18
CA ALA A 85 -5.27 5.86 1.78
C ALA A 85 -6.21 4.65 1.66
N LEU A 86 -6.04 3.65 2.53
CA LEU A 86 -6.89 2.47 2.51
C LEU A 86 -8.29 2.75 3.07
N ARG A 87 -8.44 3.69 4.03
CA ARG A 87 -9.74 4.11 4.56
C ARG A 87 -10.58 4.91 3.57
N GLU A 88 -9.99 5.53 2.54
CA GLU A 88 -10.75 6.17 1.46
C GLU A 88 -11.65 5.17 0.72
N GLY A 89 -11.26 3.88 0.72
CA GLY A 89 -12.13 2.78 0.30
C GLY A 89 -12.39 2.70 -1.20
N ASN A 90 -11.71 3.52 -2.01
CA ASN A 90 -11.86 3.49 -3.45
C ASN A 90 -10.69 4.16 -4.17
N LEU A 91 -10.49 3.79 -5.43
CA LEU A 91 -9.59 4.49 -6.34
C LEU A 91 -10.07 4.34 -7.78
N THR A 92 -10.06 5.44 -8.53
CA THR A 92 -10.27 5.43 -9.97
C THR A 92 -8.94 5.25 -10.68
N GLY A 93 -8.79 4.13 -11.37
CA GLY A 93 -7.60 3.78 -12.13
C GLY A 93 -7.46 4.61 -13.42
N PRO A 94 -6.30 4.50 -14.10
CA PRO A 94 -6.05 5.18 -15.38
C PRO A 94 -6.97 4.70 -16.52
N ASP A 95 -7.60 3.53 -16.36
CA ASP A 95 -8.64 3.00 -17.25
C ASP A 95 -10.02 3.64 -17.02
N GLY A 96 -10.13 4.56 -16.05
CA GLY A 96 -11.37 5.22 -15.67
C GLY A 96 -12.28 4.39 -14.78
N ARG A 97 -11.88 3.17 -14.39
CA ARG A 97 -12.68 2.30 -13.53
C ARG A 97 -12.39 2.58 -12.06
N THR A 98 -13.45 2.68 -11.26
CA THR A 98 -13.33 2.78 -9.80
C THR A 98 -13.36 1.39 -9.17
N SER A 99 -12.27 1.04 -8.48
CA SER A 99 -12.23 -0.11 -7.57
C SER A 99 -12.61 0.34 -6.18
N ARG A 100 -13.36 -0.49 -5.45
CA ARG A 100 -13.87 -0.18 -4.11
C ARG A 100 -13.56 -1.30 -3.13
N TRP A 101 -13.37 -0.94 -1.88
CA TRP A 101 -13.08 -1.84 -0.77
C TRP A 101 -13.48 -1.19 0.56
N ALA A 102 -13.55 -2.00 1.62
CA ALA A 102 -13.65 -1.51 2.99
C ALA A 102 -12.39 -1.89 3.78
N PHE A 103 -11.81 -0.92 4.47
CA PHE A 103 -10.64 -1.12 5.32
C PHE A 103 -11.04 -1.78 6.64
N LEU A 104 -10.44 -2.94 6.94
CA LEU A 104 -10.72 -3.71 8.15
C LEU A 104 -9.72 -3.37 9.28
N GLY A 105 -8.52 -2.91 8.95
CA GLY A 105 -7.51 -2.49 9.91
C GLY A 105 -6.10 -2.63 9.37
N GLY A 106 -5.15 -2.07 10.12
CA GLY A 106 -3.73 -2.12 9.79
C GLY A 106 -2.85 -1.84 11.00
N GLY A 107 -1.56 -2.14 10.86
CA GLY A 107 -0.61 -2.01 11.97
C GLY A 107 0.83 -2.41 11.61
N PRO A 108 1.76 -2.27 12.56
CA PRO A 108 3.12 -2.75 12.39
C PRO A 108 3.17 -4.26 12.22
N GLY A 109 4.01 -4.71 11.29
CA GLY A 109 4.39 -6.11 11.15
C GLY A 109 5.91 -6.28 11.27
N GLU A 110 6.34 -7.54 11.28
CA GLU A 110 7.75 -7.91 11.26
C GLU A 110 8.16 -8.31 9.84
N LEU A 111 9.31 -7.81 9.40
CA LEU A 111 9.91 -8.22 8.13
C LEU A 111 10.35 -9.68 8.23
N ASP A 112 9.97 -10.46 7.23
CA ASP A 112 10.46 -11.82 7.06
C ASP A 112 11.89 -11.79 6.51
N PRO A 113 12.77 -12.76 6.84
CA PRO A 113 14.11 -12.85 6.25
C PRO A 113 14.13 -12.83 4.72
N SER A 114 13.10 -13.39 4.06
CA SER A 114 12.95 -13.34 2.60
C SER A 114 12.73 -11.92 2.04
N GLU A 115 12.28 -10.98 2.88
CA GLU A 115 12.02 -9.59 2.51
C GLU A 115 13.24 -8.67 2.69
N ALA A 116 14.32 -9.18 3.30
CA ALA A 116 15.49 -8.39 3.67
C ALA A 116 16.17 -7.71 2.48
N GLU A 117 16.27 -8.38 1.33
CA GLU A 117 16.86 -7.79 0.13
C GLU A 117 16.00 -6.65 -0.41
N HIS A 118 14.67 -6.82 -0.38
CA HIS A 118 13.73 -5.80 -0.84
C HIS A 118 13.77 -4.57 0.06
N ALA A 119 13.75 -4.79 1.39
CA ALA A 119 13.90 -3.75 2.39
C ALA A 119 15.19 -2.94 2.19
N ARG A 120 16.31 -3.61 1.91
CA ARG A 120 17.60 -2.93 1.66
C ARG A 120 17.57 -2.04 0.41
N ARG A 121 16.94 -2.49 -0.68
CA ARG A 121 16.80 -1.66 -1.89
C ARG A 121 16.02 -0.36 -1.62
N LEU A 122 15.03 -0.41 -0.72
CA LEU A 122 14.24 0.76 -0.35
C LEU A 122 15.00 1.72 0.58
N THR A 123 15.91 1.24 1.42
CA THR A 123 16.73 2.10 2.28
C THR A 123 17.86 2.80 1.52
N ASP A 124 18.35 2.18 0.44
CA ASP A 124 19.49 2.67 -0.34
C ASP A 124 19.09 3.61 -1.49
N GLY A 125 17.81 3.62 -1.90
CA GLY A 125 17.23 4.53 -2.89
C GLY A 125 16.67 5.81 -2.29
#